data_AF-W0J249-F1
#
_entry.id   AF-W0J249-F1
#
_cell.length_a   1.000
_cell.length_b   1.000
_cell.length_c   1.000
_cell.angle_alpha   90.00
_cell.angle_beta   90.00
_cell.angle_gamma   90.00
#
_symmetry.space_group_name_H-M   'P 1'
#
loop_
_entity.id
_entity.type
_entity.pdbx_description
1 polymer ?
#
loop_
_entity_poly.entity_id
_entity_poly.type
_entity_poly.pdbx_seq_one_letter_code
_entity_poly.pdbx_strand_id
1 'polypeptide(L)'
;MRHTYIVSYDISDAKRLRHVFRICQDYGNHLQYSVFECDLNATEKVELEAKLKNTIHHTEDQVLFIGLGPTESRGDREITSLGQAYHHFDAPCFVV
;
A
#
# COMPACT_ATOMS: atom_id res chain seq x y z
N MET A 1 11.35 8.74 -10.48
CA MET A 1 11.65 8.55 -9.05
C MET A 1 10.43 7.93 -8.38
N ARG A 2 10.60 6.80 -7.71
CA ARG A 2 9.51 6.10 -6.98
C ARG A 2 9.57 6.48 -5.50
N HIS A 3 8.42 6.52 -4.85
CA HIS A 3 8.26 6.72 -3.43
C HIS A 3 7.51 5.54 -2.83
N THR A 4 7.90 5.12 -1.64
CA THR A 4 7.19 4.05 -0.94
C THR A 4 6.10 4.64 -0.07
N TYR A 5 4.94 4.02 -0.14
CA TYR A 5 3.78 4.36 0.66
C TYR A 5 3.31 3.14 1.43
N ILE A 6 3.00 3.33 2.72
CA ILE A 6 2.11 2.42 3.42
C ILE A 6 0.69 2.86 3.11
N VAL A 7 -0.08 1.97 2.49
CA VAL A 7 -1.50 2.16 2.19
C VAL A 7 -2.27 1.33 3.19
N SER A 8 -2.94 1.99 4.12
CA SER A 8 -3.83 1.32 5.08
C SER A 8 -5.28 1.69 4.80
N TYR A 9 -6.19 0.75 5.01
CA TYR A 9 -7.62 0.99 4.81
C TYR A 9 -8.46 0.45 5.96
N ASP A 10 -9.58 1.12 6.20
CA ASP A 10 -10.63 0.68 7.10
C ASP A 10 -11.95 0.75 6.31
N ILE A 11 -12.49 -0.41 5.94
CA ILE A 11 -13.62 -0.53 5.01
C ILE A 11 -14.73 -1.29 5.70
N SER A 12 -15.89 -0.64 5.83
CA SER A 12 -17.01 -1.14 6.63
C SER A 12 -17.78 -2.29 5.94
N ASP A 13 -17.81 -2.31 4.60
CA ASP A 13 -18.53 -3.33 3.84
C ASP A 13 -17.60 -4.42 3.28
N ALA A 14 -17.99 -5.68 3.48
CA ALA A 14 -17.20 -6.84 3.07
C ALA A 14 -17.02 -6.99 1.55
N LYS A 15 -17.96 -6.49 0.73
CA LYS A 15 -17.82 -6.53 -0.74
C LYS A 15 -16.84 -5.46 -1.21
N ARG A 16 -16.98 -4.22 -0.72
CA ARG A 16 -16.03 -3.13 -0.99
C ARG A 16 -14.63 -3.50 -0.51
N LEU A 17 -14.50 -4.11 0.66
CA LEU A 17 -13.22 -4.57 1.21
C LEU A 17 -12.49 -5.52 0.25
N ARG A 18 -13.20 -6.50 -0.32
CA ARG A 18 -12.61 -7.43 -1.31
C ARG A 18 -12.18 -6.72 -2.59
N HIS A 19 -12.88 -5.66 -2.98
CA HIS A 19 -12.52 -4.88 -4.16
C HIS A 19 -11.30 -4.01 -3.88
N VAL A 20 -11.27 -3.30 -2.76
CA VAL A 20 -10.13 -2.52 -2.29
C VAL A 20 -8.88 -3.39 -2.17
N PHE A 21 -8.99 -4.57 -1.57
CA PHE A 21 -7.89 -5.54 -1.48
C PHE A 21 -7.31 -5.88 -2.84
N ARG A 22 -8.16 -6.22 -3.83
CA ARG A 22 -7.72 -6.55 -5.20
C ARG A 22 -7.05 -5.36 -5.87
N ILE A 23 -7.60 -4.16 -5.70
CA ILE A 23 -6.99 -2.94 -6.23
C ILE A 23 -5.59 -2.76 -5.64
N CYS A 24 -5.42 -2.83 -4.32
CA CYS A 24 -4.10 -2.65 -3.70
C CYS A 24 -3.09 -3.74 -4.08
N GLN A 25 -3.56 -4.97 -4.31
CA GLN A 25 -2.72 -6.09 -4.73
C GLN A 25 -2.01 -5.87 -6.08
N ASP A 26 -2.60 -5.08 -6.98
CA ASP A 26 -1.97 -4.74 -8.27
C ASP A 26 -0.84 -3.71 -8.14
N TYR A 27 -0.72 -3.03 -6.99
CA TYR A 27 0.19 -1.88 -6.80
C TYR A 27 1.25 -2.10 -5.72
N GLY A 28 1.18 -3.19 -4.95
CA GLY A 28 2.13 -3.41 -3.86
C GLY A 28 1.99 -4.74 -3.14
N ASN A 29 2.78 -4.87 -2.08
CA ASN A 29 2.87 -6.07 -1.27
C ASN A 29 1.88 -6.02 -0.11
N HIS A 30 1.18 -7.13 0.11
CA HIS A 30 0.23 -7.27 1.22
C HIS A 30 1.00 -7.53 2.53
N LEU A 31 0.91 -6.60 3.48
CA LEU A 31 1.64 -6.69 4.76
C LEU A 31 0.77 -7.23 5.91
N GLN A 32 -0.45 -6.72 6.01
CA GLN A 32 -1.44 -7.13 7.01
C GLN A 32 -2.82 -7.05 6.39
N TYR A 33 -3.85 -7.59 7.06
CA TYR A 33 -5.23 -7.65 6.57
C TYR A 33 -5.69 -6.37 5.85
N SER A 34 -5.37 -5.21 6.42
CA SER A 34 -5.70 -3.91 5.85
C SER A 34 -4.52 -2.98 5.59
N VAL A 35 -3.32 -3.53 5.37
CA VAL A 35 -2.09 -2.74 5.17
C VAL A 35 -1.30 -3.28 3.98
N PHE A 36 -0.96 -2.40 3.05
CA PHE A 36 -0.12 -2.66 1.89
C PHE A 36 1.10 -1.74 1.88
N GLU A 37 2.21 -2.24 1.34
CA GLU A 37 3.37 -1.43 0.98
C GLU A 37 3.47 -1.31 -0.53
N CYS A 38 3.40 -0.08 -1.02
CA CYS A 38 3.38 0.23 -2.44
C CYS A 38 4.55 1.14 -2.80
N ASP A 39 5.43 0.67 -3.67
CA ASP A 39 6.39 1.53 -4.36
C ASP A 39 5.67 2.18 -5.54
N LEU A 40 5.47 3.49 -5.52
CA LEU A 40 4.66 4.20 -6.53
C LEU A 40 5.45 5.35 -7.14
N ASN A 41 5.38 5.48 -8.45
CA ASN A 41 5.67 6.74 -9.13
C ASN A 41 4.44 7.68 -9.05
N ALA A 42 4.60 8.93 -9.49
CA ALA A 42 3.55 9.94 -9.38
C ALA A 42 2.25 9.55 -10.11
N THR A 43 2.36 8.94 -11.29
CA THR A 43 1.21 8.51 -12.09
C THR A 43 0.50 7.33 -11.43
N GLU A 44 1.25 6.29 -11.02
CA GLU A 44 0.70 5.12 -10.34
C GLU A 44 -0.05 5.51 -9.05
N LYS A 45 0.47 6.49 -8.30
CA LYS A 45 -0.21 7.02 -7.11
C LYS A 45 -1.56 7.64 -7.45
N VAL A 46 -1.62 8.49 -8.48
CA VAL A 46 -2.86 9.13 -8.91
C VAL A 46 -3.87 8.09 -9.42
N GLU A 47 -3.41 7.10 -10.16
CA GLU A 47 -4.27 6.00 -10.64
C GLU A 47 -4.84 5.17 -9.49
N LEU A 48 -4.00 4.80 -8.52
CA LEU A 48 -4.43 4.06 -7.34
C LEU A 48 -5.45 4.85 -6.52
N GLU A 49 -5.18 6.14 -6.26
CA GLU A 49 -6.12 7.03 -5.58
C GLU A 49 -7.46 7.12 -6.32
N ALA A 50 -7.44 7.27 -7.65
CA ALA A 50 -8.66 7.33 -8.46
C ALA A 50 -9.48 6.04 -8.39
N LYS A 51 -8.82 4.87 -8.51
CA LYS A 51 -9.48 3.56 -8.41
C LYS A 51 -10.11 3.34 -7.04
N LEU A 52 -9.39 3.67 -5.97
CA LEU A 52 -9.90 3.55 -4.60
C LEU A 52 -11.03 4.54 -4.35
N LYS A 53 -10.90 5.80 -4.79
CA LYS A 53 -11.96 6.82 -4.66
C LYS A 53 -13.27 6.38 -5.28
N ASN A 54 -13.23 5.70 -6.43
CA ASN A 54 -14.42 5.17 -7.10
C ASN A 54 -15.01 3.91 -6.44
N THR A 55 -14.27 3.28 -5.54
CA THR A 55 -14.66 1.99 -4.92
C THR A 55 -15.16 2.16 -3.49
N ILE A 56 -14.61 3.10 -2.73
CA ILE A 56 -14.93 3.30 -1.31
C ILE A 56 -16.21 4.14 -1.12
N HIS A 57 -16.84 3.97 0.04
CA HIS A 57 -17.89 4.85 0.51
C HIS A 57 -17.31 5.98 1.38
N HIS A 58 -17.36 7.22 0.90
CA HIS A 58 -16.64 8.35 1.49
C HIS A 58 -17.02 8.75 2.92
N THR A 59 -18.12 8.22 3.47
CA THR A 59 -18.53 8.49 4.87
C THR A 59 -18.39 7.29 5.80
N GLU A 60 -18.10 6.10 5.27
CA GLU A 60 -18.05 4.85 6.04
C GLU A 60 -16.66 4.19 5.99
N ASP A 61 -15.87 4.56 4.98
CA ASP A 61 -14.60 3.94 4.67
C ASP A 61 -13.49 4.99 4.72
N GLN A 62 -12.30 4.56 5.12
CA GLN A 62 -11.10 5.38 5.14
C GLN A 62 -9.95 4.65 4.44
N VAL A 63 -9.15 5.41 3.67
CA VAL A 63 -7.87 4.95 3.15
C VAL A 63 -6.83 6.01 3.49
N LEU A 64 -5.69 5.59 4.04
CA LEU A 64 -4.57 6.45 4.37
C LEU A 64 -3.37 6.08 3.48
N PHE A 65 -2.66 7.11 3.04
CA PHE A 65 -1.39 7.00 2.33
C PHE A 65 -0.30 7.64 3.19
N ILE A 66 0.61 6.82 3.69
CA ILE A 66 1.71 7.25 4.55
C ILE A 66 3.00 7.16 3.74
N GLY A 67 3.57 8.30 3.38
CA GLY A 67 4.82 8.34 2.61
C GLY A 67 6.04 8.04 3.47
N LEU A 68 6.84 7.06 3.06
CA LEU A 68 8.12 6.70 3.69
C LEU A 68 9.33 7.31 2.96
N GLY A 69 9.09 8.21 2.02
CA GLY A 69 10.13 8.84 1.21
C GLY A 69 10.53 8.04 -0.03
N PRO A 70 11.64 8.40 -0.69
CA PRO A 70 12.08 7.80 -1.94
C PRO A 70 12.41 6.32 -1.77
N THR A 71 12.11 5.50 -2.78
CA THR A 71 12.40 4.06 -2.78
C THR A 71 13.90 3.75 -2.75
N GLU A 72 14.76 4.69 -3.14
CA GLU A 72 16.22 4.52 -3.12
C GLU A 72 16.83 4.80 -1.73
N SER A 73 16.14 5.59 -0.90
CA SER A 73 16.53 5.94 0.48
C SER A 73 16.01 4.92 1.51
N ARG A 74 16.04 3.62 1.17
CA ARG A 74 15.44 2.54 2.00
C ARG A 74 16.08 2.40 3.38
N GLY A 75 17.35 2.77 3.53
CA GLY A 75 18.12 2.60 4.78
C GLY A 75 17.60 3.41 5.97
N ASP A 76 16.82 4.46 5.75
CA ASP A 76 16.33 5.36 6.80
C ASP A 76 14.92 5.00 7.31
N ARG A 77 14.36 3.86 6.89
CA ARG A 77 13.00 3.46 7.24
C ARG A 77 12.99 2.57 8.47
N GLU A 78 12.30 3.02 9.50
CA GLU A 78 12.04 2.21 10.70
C GLU A 78 10.63 1.61 10.65
N ILE A 79 10.52 0.39 10.13
CA ILE A 79 9.29 -0.42 10.24
C ILE A 79 9.54 -1.53 11.25
N THR A 80 8.83 -1.48 12.38
CA THR A 80 8.90 -2.49 13.45
C THR A 80 7.55 -3.15 13.65
N SER A 81 7.53 -4.44 13.99
CA SER A 81 6.31 -5.17 14.34
C SER A 81 6.38 -5.79 15.73
N LEU A 82 5.21 -6.04 16.32
CA LEU A 82 5.05 -6.86 17.51
C LEU A 82 4.30 -8.16 17.13
N GLY A 83 4.74 -9.29 17.66
CA GLY A 83 4.17 -10.60 17.32
C GLY A 83 4.83 -11.24 16.10
N GLN A 84 4.09 -11.37 14.99
CA GLN A 84 4.68 -11.87 13.73
C GLN A 84 5.72 -10.88 13.20
N ALA A 85 6.84 -11.41 12.72
CA ALA A 85 7.89 -10.61 12.14
C ALA A 85 7.38 -9.90 10.87
N TYR A 86 7.74 -8.63 10.72
CA TYR A 86 7.57 -7.93 9.46
C TYR A 86 8.48 -8.59 8.41
N HIS A 87 7.86 -9.18 7.40
CA HIS A 87 8.57 -9.75 6.25
C HIS A 87 8.64 -8.69 5.16
N HIS A 88 9.81 -8.07 5.03
CA HIS A 88 10.08 -7.19 3.91
C HIS A 88 10.17 -8.02 2.63
N PHE A 89 9.31 -7.72 1.66
CA PHE A 89 9.36 -8.34 0.34
C PHE A 89 10.34 -7.54 -0.50
N ASP A 90 11.58 -8.05 -0.61
CA ASP A 90 12.53 -7.51 -1.56
C ASP A 90 11.93 -7.63 -2.97
N ALA A 91 11.93 -6.52 -3.72
CA ALA A 91 11.68 -6.60 -5.15
C ALA A 91 12.68 -7.62 -5.72
N PRO A 92 12.27 -8.51 -6.64
CA PRO A 92 13.16 -9.52 -7.17
C PRO A 92 14.42 -8.82 -7.68
N CYS A 93 15.55 -9.16 -7.07
CA CYS A 93 16.85 -8.74 -7.55
C CYS A 93 17.02 -9.44 -8.89
N PHE A 94 16.70 -8.74 -9.99
CA PHE A 94 17.09 -9.18 -11.31
C PHE A 94 18.60 -9.04 -11.38
N VAL A 95 19.32 -10.10 -11.05
CA VAL A 95 20.72 -10.24 -11.41
C VAL A 95 20.76 -10.35 -12.93
N VAL A 96 21.08 -9.24 -13.60
CA VAL A 96 21.40 -9.20 -15.03
C VAL A 96 22.88 -9.53 -15.21
#